data_AF-A0A090YUN8-F1
#
_entry.id   AF-A0A090YUN8-F1
#
_cell.length_a   1.000
_cell.length_b   1.000
_cell.length_c   1.000
_cell.angle_alpha   90.00
_cell.angle_beta   90.00
_cell.angle_gamma   90.00
#
_symmetry.space_group_name_H-M   'P 1'
#
loop_
_entity.id
_entity.type
_entity.pdbx_description
1 polymer ?
#
loop_
_entity_poly.entity_id
_entity_poly.type
_entity_poly.pdbx_seq_one_letter_code
_entity_poly.pdbx_strand_id
1 'polypeptide(L)'
;MFNLRRLSSTCFASTIPRLPDIYREALELSELQGMSQKQLSSHLGISYSAAKSRVQRGREMLKMMLTGCCHIESDAYGNITDFYIKLAEPPVYQRKRRKA
;
A
#
# COMPACT_ATOMS: atom_id res chain seq x y z
N MET A 1 2.09 -5.46 -10.87
CA MET A 1 2.20 -5.69 -9.41
C MET A 1 2.99 -4.52 -8.87
N PHE A 2 2.40 -3.67 -8.01
CA PHE A 2 3.06 -2.46 -7.51
C PHE A 2 4.34 -2.81 -6.74
N ASN A 3 5.50 -2.47 -7.27
CA ASN A 3 6.80 -2.70 -6.64
C ASN A 3 7.15 -1.49 -5.76
N LEU A 4 7.00 -1.65 -4.44
CA LEU A 4 7.13 -0.57 -3.44
C LEU A 4 8.58 -0.27 -3.03
N ARG A 5 9.56 -0.98 -3.58
CA ARG A 5 10.99 -0.92 -3.17
C ARG A 5 11.70 0.41 -3.46
N ARG A 6 11.05 1.38 -4.08
CA ARG A 6 11.67 2.65 -4.53
C ARG A 6 11.08 3.92 -3.93
N LEU A 7 10.10 3.82 -3.02
CA LEU A 7 9.59 4.99 -2.32
C LEU A 7 10.64 5.47 -1.32
N SER A 8 10.87 6.79 -1.26
CA SER A 8 11.66 7.38 -0.17
C SER A 8 11.03 6.98 1.17
N SER A 9 11.87 6.58 2.12
CA SER A 9 11.47 6.06 3.43
C SER A 9 10.46 6.97 4.15
N THR A 10 10.53 8.27 3.92
CA THR A 10 9.68 9.31 4.52
C THR A 10 8.23 9.31 4.04
N CYS A 11 7.98 9.10 2.74
CA CYS A 11 6.60 9.08 2.21
C CYS A 11 5.87 7.79 2.59
N PHE A 12 6.59 6.67 2.62
CA PHE A 12 6.03 5.40 3.06
C PHE A 12 5.71 5.42 4.56
N ALA A 13 6.65 5.88 5.38
CA ALA A 13 6.50 5.95 6.84
C ALA A 13 5.37 6.90 7.30
N SER A 14 5.10 7.98 6.57
CA SER A 14 4.02 8.92 6.90
C SER A 14 2.64 8.49 6.42
N THR A 15 2.56 7.61 5.41
CA THR A 15 1.29 7.19 4.79
C THR A 15 0.76 5.88 5.35
N ILE A 16 1.65 4.91 5.66
CA ILE A 16 1.27 3.61 6.24
C ILE A 16 0.41 3.72 7.51
N PRO A 17 0.74 4.59 8.48
CA PRO A 17 -0.06 4.73 9.70
C PRO A 17 -1.50 5.21 9.43
N ARG A 18 -1.76 5.83 8.27
CA ARG A 18 -3.07 6.35 7.88
C ARG A 18 -3.94 5.30 7.18
N LEU A 19 -3.42 4.09 6.93
CA LEU A 19 -4.19 2.97 6.40
C LEU A 19 -4.99 2.29 7.51
N PRO A 20 -6.16 1.70 7.19
CA PRO A 20 -6.86 0.82 8.13
C PRO A 20 -5.96 -0.34 8.59
N ASP A 21 -6.06 -0.71 9.86
CA ASP A 21 -5.14 -1.64 10.54
C ASP A 21 -4.90 -2.94 9.75
N ILE A 22 -5.97 -3.56 9.22
CA ILE A 22 -5.90 -4.81 8.46
C ILE A 22 -5.06 -4.73 7.17
N TYR A 23 -4.93 -3.54 6.59
CA TYR A 23 -4.15 -3.31 5.38
C TYR A 23 -2.76 -2.79 5.72
N ARG A 24 -2.66 -1.98 6.79
CA ARG A 24 -1.39 -1.53 7.36
C ARG A 24 -0.52 -2.72 7.74
N GLU A 25 -1.03 -3.59 8.61
CA GLU A 25 -0.32 -4.78 9.10
C GLU A 25 0.09 -5.71 7.96
N ALA A 26 -0.81 -5.92 6.99
CA ALA A 26 -0.51 -6.74 5.82
C ALA A 26 0.67 -6.20 5.01
N LEU A 27 0.75 -4.88 4.80
CA LEU A 27 1.84 -4.24 4.07
C LEU A 27 3.13 -4.17 4.88
N GLU A 28 3.07 -3.89 6.18
CA GLU A 28 4.26 -3.89 7.05
C GLU A 28 4.93 -5.27 7.03
N LEU A 29 4.15 -6.33 7.25
CA LEU A 29 4.67 -7.70 7.24
C LEU A 29 5.19 -8.11 5.85
N SER A 30 4.47 -7.80 4.77
CA SER A 30 4.88 -8.25 3.44
C SER A 30 5.96 -7.40 2.77
N GLU A 31 5.91 -6.08 2.93
CA GLU A 31 6.78 -5.13 2.22
C GLU A 31 7.97 -4.67 3.08
N LEU A 32 7.79 -4.47 4.39
CA LEU A 32 8.91 -4.09 5.28
C LEU A 32 9.65 -5.30 5.84
N GLN A 33 8.93 -6.34 6.26
CA GLN A 33 9.52 -7.57 6.79
C GLN A 33 9.76 -8.65 5.73
N GLY A 34 9.35 -8.40 4.48
CA GLY A 34 9.59 -9.30 3.35
C GLY A 34 8.83 -10.63 3.41
N MET A 35 7.78 -10.75 4.24
CA MET A 35 6.99 -11.98 4.30
C MET A 35 6.28 -12.25 2.97
N SER A 36 6.38 -13.49 2.51
CA SER A 36 5.53 -13.95 1.42
C SER A 36 4.05 -13.94 1.83
N GLN A 37 3.13 -13.87 0.87
CA GLN A 37 1.68 -13.93 1.13
C GLN A 37 1.26 -15.22 1.85
N LYS A 38 2.03 -16.31 1.67
CA LYS A 38 1.81 -17.60 2.35
C LYS A 38 2.23 -17.53 3.82
N GLN A 39 3.38 -16.93 4.11
CA GLN A 39 3.81 -16.68 5.49
C GLN A 39 2.84 -15.73 6.19
N LEU A 40 2.41 -14.67 5.50
CA LEU A 40 1.43 -13.73 6.00
C LEU A 40 0.09 -14.40 6.34
N SER A 41 -0.40 -15.32 5.48
CA SER A 41 -1.64 -16.04 5.75
C SER A 41 -1.54 -16.90 7.00
N SER A 42 -0.42 -17.61 7.18
CA SER A 42 -0.18 -18.42 8.37
C SER A 42 -0.02 -17.56 9.63
N HIS A 43 0.70 -16.44 9.51
CA HIS A 43 0.95 -15.52 10.62
C HIS A 43 -0.34 -14.86 11.13
N LEU A 44 -1.22 -14.44 10.21
CA LEU A 44 -2.48 -13.78 10.55
C LEU A 44 -3.65 -14.76 10.81
N GLY A 45 -3.44 -16.06 10.65
CA GLY A 45 -4.50 -17.06 10.79
C GLY A 45 -5.65 -16.90 9.77
N ILE A 46 -5.35 -16.41 8.57
CA ILE A 46 -6.33 -16.17 7.50
C ILE A 46 -6.07 -17.05 6.28
N SER A 47 -7.03 -17.13 5.36
CA SER A 47 -6.80 -17.82 4.09
C SER A 47 -5.75 -17.10 3.23
N TYR A 48 -5.05 -17.86 2.38
CA TYR A 48 -4.13 -17.29 1.39
C TYR A 48 -4.80 -16.24 0.49
N SER A 49 -6.05 -16.49 0.08
CA SER A 49 -6.83 -15.54 -0.72
C SER A 49 -7.16 -14.25 0.05
N ALA A 50 -7.44 -14.33 1.35
CA ALA A 50 -7.63 -13.17 2.20
C ALA A 50 -6.33 -12.38 2.39
N ALA A 51 -5.20 -13.04 2.64
CA ALA A 51 -3.88 -12.40 2.74
C ALA A 51 -3.52 -11.68 1.44
N LYS A 52 -3.66 -12.34 0.29
CA LYS A 52 -3.47 -11.75 -1.03
C LYS A 52 -4.37 -10.52 -1.24
N SER A 53 -5.65 -10.61 -0.88
CA SER A 53 -6.60 -9.50 -1.04
C SER A 53 -6.24 -8.30 -0.14
N ARG A 54 -5.84 -8.53 1.12
CA ARG A 54 -5.41 -7.47 2.04
C ARG A 54 -4.17 -6.76 1.51
N VAL A 55 -3.17 -7.51 1.07
CA VAL A 55 -1.96 -6.93 0.49
C VAL A 55 -2.27 -6.14 -0.79
N GLN A 56 -3.10 -6.69 -1.69
CA GLN A 56 -3.46 -6.00 -2.92
C GLN A 56 -4.23 -4.70 -2.66
N ARG A 57 -5.28 -4.75 -1.85
CA ARG A 57 -6.06 -3.55 -1.49
C ARG A 57 -5.22 -2.53 -0.72
N GLY A 58 -4.34 -2.99 0.16
CA GLY A 58 -3.39 -2.12 0.85
C GLY A 58 -2.54 -1.35 -0.14
N ARG A 59 -1.98 -2.01 -1.16
CA ARG A 59 -1.20 -1.34 -2.21
C ARG A 59 -2.02 -0.37 -3.04
N GLU A 60 -3.27 -0.70 -3.37
CA GLU A 60 -4.18 0.21 -4.08
C GLU A 60 -4.51 1.46 -3.24
N MET A 61 -4.76 1.29 -1.94
CA MET A 61 -4.99 2.40 -1.02
C MET A 61 -3.75 3.28 -0.89
N LEU A 62 -2.59 2.66 -0.67
CA LEU A 62 -1.32 3.35 -0.61
C LEU A 62 -1.06 4.13 -1.90
N LYS A 63 -1.31 3.52 -3.07
CA LYS A 63 -1.23 4.21 -4.36
C LYS A 63 -2.15 5.43 -4.39
N MET A 64 -3.42 5.29 -4.04
CA MET A 64 -4.37 6.41 -4.05
C MET A 64 -3.93 7.57 -3.16
N MET A 65 -3.47 7.27 -1.94
CA MET A 65 -2.99 8.27 -0.99
C MET A 65 -1.73 8.96 -1.51
N LEU A 66 -0.78 8.17 -2.02
CA LEU A 66 0.45 8.70 -2.58
C LEU A 66 0.20 9.51 -3.85
N THR A 67 -0.69 9.10 -4.76
CA THR A 67 -1.06 9.91 -5.94
C THR A 67 -1.75 11.22 -5.57
N GLY A 68 -2.29 11.30 -4.34
CA GLY A 68 -2.90 12.51 -3.81
C GLY A 68 -1.89 13.55 -3.32
N CYS A 69 -0.69 13.14 -2.90
CA CYS A 69 0.36 14.05 -2.42
C CYS A 69 1.66 14.00 -3.23
N CYS A 70 1.82 13.03 -4.09
CA CYS A 70 3.02 12.76 -4.88
C CYS A 70 2.60 12.41 -6.30
N HIS A 71 3.34 12.91 -7.29
CA HIS A 71 3.24 12.38 -8.63
C HIS A 71 3.99 11.05 -8.67
N ILE A 72 3.29 9.98 -9.08
CA ILE A 72 3.87 8.65 -9.23
C ILE A 72 3.65 8.21 -10.67
N GLU A 73 4.74 7.99 -11.38
CA GLU A 73 4.70 7.33 -12.68
C GLU A 73 4.98 5.85 -12.51
N SER A 74 4.21 5.03 -13.21
CA SER A 74 4.41 3.59 -13.23
C SER A 74 4.34 3.06 -14.65
N ASP A 75 5.18 2.07 -14.96
CA ASP A 75 5.12 1.35 -16.23
C ASP A 75 3.84 0.49 -16.36
N ALA A 76 3.64 -0.10 -17.53
CA ALA A 76 2.51 -0.99 -17.81
C ALA A 76 2.47 -2.24 -16.92
N TYR A 77 3.59 -2.59 -16.27
CA TYR A 77 3.71 -3.71 -15.35
C TYR A 77 3.45 -3.31 -13.88
N GLY A 78 3.29 -2.01 -13.62
CA GLY A 78 3.05 -1.42 -12.32
C GLY A 78 4.32 -1.16 -11.50
N ASN A 79 5.50 -1.19 -12.11
CA ASN A 79 6.74 -0.76 -11.47
C ASN A 79 6.79 0.77 -11.44
N ILE A 80 7.24 1.34 -10.33
CA ILE A 80 7.37 2.79 -10.17
C ILE A 80 8.59 3.26 -10.97
N THR A 81 8.36 4.06 -12.01
CA THR A 81 9.40 4.61 -12.89
C THR A 81 9.88 5.97 -12.40
N ASP A 82 8.98 6.80 -11.88
CA ASP A 82 9.30 8.14 -11.37
C ASP A 82 8.42 8.54 -10.17
N PHE A 83 8.96 9.37 -9.28
CA PHE A 83 8.30 9.81 -8.06
C PHE A 83 8.77 11.20 -7.63
N TYR A 84 7.83 12.15 -7.44
CA TYR A 84 8.12 13.42 -6.76
C TYR A 84 6.93 13.91 -5.92
N ILE A 85 7.23 14.61 -4.82
CA ILE A 85 6.23 15.08 -3.86
C ILE A 85 5.58 16.36 -4.42
N LYS A 86 4.24 16.36 -4.55
CA LYS A 86 3.42 17.51 -4.97
C LYS A 86 2.90 18.33 -3.78
N LEU A 87 2.64 17.70 -2.63
CA LEU A 87 2.10 18.34 -1.43
C LEU A 87 2.87 17.91 -0.18
N ALA A 88 3.10 18.84 0.74
CA ALA A 88 3.80 18.59 2.00
C ALA A 88 3.06 17.60 2.94
N GLU A 89 1.77 17.32 2.71
CA GLU A 89 0.99 16.37 3.51
C GLU A 89 0.05 15.46 2.67
N PRO A 90 0.00 14.14 2.94
CA PRO A 90 -0.93 13.21 2.27
C PRO A 90 -2.41 13.42 2.63
N PRO A 91 -3.36 13.31 1.69
CA PRO A 91 -4.78 13.29 2.03
C PRO A 91 -5.15 12.01 2.81
N VAL A 92 -6.11 12.12 3.74
CA VAL A 92 -6.62 10.98 4.53
C VAL A 92 -7.47 10.06 3.65
N TYR A 93 -7.29 8.74 3.76
CA TYR A 93 -8.08 7.76 2.99
C TYR A 93 -9.55 7.79 3.43
N GLN A 94 -10.42 8.33 2.58
CA GLN A 94 -11.86 8.28 2.78
C GLN A 94 -12.42 7.05 2.08
N ARG A 95 -12.99 6.10 2.84
CA ARG A 95 -13.73 4.96 2.27
C ARG A 95 -14.80 5.51 1.32
N LYS A 96 -14.70 5.20 0.02
CA LYS A 96 -15.83 5.39 -0.91
C LYS A 96 -17.00 4.56 -0.38
N ARG A 97 -18.02 5.22 0.20
CA ARG A 97 -19.30 4.57 0.49
C ARG A 97 -19.79 3.95 -0.83
N ARG A 98 -20.03 2.63 -0.84
CA ARG A 98 -20.72 1.99 -1.97
C ARG A 98 -22.04 2.74 -2.15
N LYS A 99 -22.29 3.29 -3.35
CA LYS A 99 -23.65 3.71 -3.72
C LYS A 99 -24.53 2.46 -3.62
N ALA A 100 -25.62 2.60 -2.86
CA ALA A 100 -26.70 1.63 -2.81
C ALA A 100 -27.35 1.49 -4.18
#